data_AF-A0A1Y5F077-F1
#
_entry.id   AF-A0A1Y5F077-F1
#
_cell.length_a   1.000
_cell.length_b   1.000
_cell.length_c   1.000
_cell.angle_alpha   90.00
_cell.angle_beta   90.00
_cell.angle_gamma   90.00
#
_symmetry.space_group_name_H-M   'P 1'
#
loop_
_entity.id
_entity.type
_entity.pdbx_description
1 polymer ?
#
loop_
_entity_poly.entity_id
_entity_poly.type
_entity_poly.pdbx_seq_one_letter_code
_entity_poly.pdbx_strand_id
1 'polypeptide(L)'
;MIYRLSSILIMVFLSGCVLTENTREAAFRLPALELQGGSSNAVVVGVLDERPYVLSGQKKAKYIGEFELSMGGPYDAFTDSKQPMAHEFTNKLPLLLSTKFPQIKTVNLAVGLSKGDAIDELLKLGTNKVILITLKEWKSHTAIDTSLWFDAQLETFNSKKQLLAYKRTQGHDTFGGASIAGPITNAKRTLPHAFRQKMQALFSDPLVMASLTTEKALPISVRAIDDTTGPDVDSFKPQACTVELILYWKNAGMPDQEILSKCNAVKQP
;
A
#
# COMPACT_ATOMS: atom_id res chain seq x y z
N MET A 1 -10.71 -42.84 45.44
CA MET A 1 -11.27 -42.46 44.12
C MET A 1 -11.06 -40.99 43.75
N ILE A 2 -10.72 -40.09 44.69
CA ILE A 2 -10.54 -38.65 44.45
C ILE A 2 -9.18 -38.31 43.81
N TYR A 3 -8.11 -39.04 44.15
CA TYR A 3 -6.76 -38.79 43.61
C TYR A 3 -6.60 -39.08 42.10
N ARG A 4 -7.48 -39.89 41.49
CA ARG A 4 -7.42 -40.16 40.04
C ARG A 4 -8.03 -39.04 39.19
N LEU A 5 -8.94 -38.24 39.77
CA LEU A 5 -9.55 -37.08 39.09
C LEU A 5 -8.64 -35.85 39.12
N SER A 6 -7.86 -35.66 40.18
CA SER A 6 -6.90 -34.55 40.29
C SER A 6 -5.75 -34.64 39.27
N SER A 7 -5.36 -35.85 38.86
CA SER A 7 -4.25 -36.06 37.93
C SER A 7 -4.63 -35.76 36.46
N ILE A 8 -5.92 -35.84 36.11
CA ILE A 8 -6.42 -35.55 34.75
C ILE A 8 -6.59 -34.04 34.56
N LEU A 9 -6.96 -33.30 35.60
CA LEU A 9 -7.15 -31.86 35.52
C LEU A 9 -5.82 -31.10 35.31
N ILE A 10 -4.71 -31.59 35.85
CA ILE A 10 -3.39 -30.95 35.68
C ILE A 10 -2.83 -31.18 34.27
N MET A 11 -3.18 -32.28 33.60
CA MET A 11 -2.66 -32.59 32.26
C MET A 11 -3.32 -31.76 31.15
N VAL A 12 -4.53 -31.22 31.38
CA VAL A 12 -5.24 -30.32 30.44
C VAL A 12 -4.67 -28.90 30.44
N PHE A 13 -3.99 -28.47 31.51
CA PHE A 13 -3.35 -27.14 31.56
C PHE A 13 -1.97 -27.08 30.87
N LEU A 14 -1.47 -28.21 30.36
CA LEU A 14 -0.18 -28.28 29.65
C LEU A 14 -0.33 -28.25 28.11
N SER A 15 -1.53 -28.14 27.56
CA SER A 15 -1.72 -27.72 26.17
C SER A 15 -1.59 -26.20 26.03
N GLY A 16 -0.49 -25.65 26.56
CA GLY A 16 -0.01 -24.37 26.07
C GLY A 16 0.43 -24.61 24.63
N CYS A 17 -0.18 -23.91 23.67
CA CYS A 17 0.40 -23.79 22.34
C CYS A 17 1.78 -23.15 22.51
N VAL A 18 2.79 -23.99 22.61
CA VAL A 18 4.18 -23.62 22.42
C VAL A 18 4.26 -23.10 20.99
N LEU A 19 4.26 -21.78 20.84
CA LEU A 19 4.67 -21.08 19.63
C LEU A 19 6.20 -21.19 19.53
N THR A 20 6.73 -22.41 19.41
CA THR A 20 8.16 -22.65 19.18
C THR A 20 8.51 -22.21 17.77
N GLU A 21 9.48 -21.30 17.71
CA GLU A 21 10.60 -21.21 16.75
C GLU A 21 10.30 -21.08 15.24
N ASN A 22 9.31 -21.80 14.70
CA ASN A 22 8.98 -21.86 13.27
C ASN A 22 8.34 -20.57 12.71
N THR A 23 7.95 -19.62 13.56
CA THR A 23 7.44 -18.31 13.11
C THR A 23 8.55 -17.29 12.87
N ARG A 24 9.79 -17.56 13.30
CA ARG A 24 10.91 -16.61 13.13
C ARG A 24 11.50 -16.64 11.72
N GLU A 25 11.60 -17.80 11.09
CA GLU A 25 11.96 -17.90 9.66
C GLU A 25 10.79 -17.53 8.74
N ALA A 26 9.56 -17.84 9.14
CA ALA A 26 8.35 -17.53 8.35
C ALA A 26 8.09 -16.02 8.18
N ALA A 27 8.59 -15.17 9.09
CA ALA A 27 8.47 -13.72 8.99
C ALA A 27 9.10 -13.14 7.71
N PHE A 28 10.07 -13.84 7.11
CA PHE A 28 10.72 -13.44 5.86
C PHE A 28 10.11 -14.04 4.59
N ARG A 29 9.24 -15.04 4.72
CA ARG A 29 8.50 -15.67 3.61
C ARG A 29 7.05 -15.20 3.63
N LEU A 30 6.85 -13.97 3.15
CA LEU A 30 5.52 -13.40 2.99
C LEU A 30 4.73 -14.23 1.95
N PRO A 31 3.52 -14.69 2.27
CA PRO A 31 2.68 -15.36 1.29
C PRO A 31 2.27 -14.40 0.18
N ALA A 32 1.88 -14.94 -0.98
CA ALA A 32 1.34 -14.14 -2.08
C ALA A 32 0.10 -13.34 -1.65
N LEU A 33 -0.23 -12.29 -2.39
CA LEU A 33 -1.43 -11.48 -2.16
C LEU A 33 -2.69 -12.26 -2.54
N GLU A 34 -3.73 -12.10 -1.74
CA GLU A 34 -5.03 -12.74 -1.91
C GLU A 34 -5.92 -11.84 -2.76
N LEU A 35 -5.63 -11.74 -4.05
CA LEU A 35 -6.34 -10.84 -4.96
C LEU A 35 -7.56 -11.55 -5.57
N GLN A 36 -8.71 -10.87 -5.61
CA GLN A 36 -9.91 -11.34 -6.28
C GLN A 36 -9.99 -10.79 -7.72
N GLY A 37 -10.70 -11.49 -8.61
CA GLY A 37 -10.85 -11.11 -10.02
C GLY A 37 -9.94 -11.90 -10.98
N GLY A 38 -9.93 -11.45 -12.25
CA GLY A 38 -9.20 -12.09 -13.35
C GLY A 38 -7.67 -12.06 -13.19
N SER A 39 -6.96 -12.66 -14.14
CA SER A 39 -5.50 -12.58 -14.25
C SER A 39 -5.12 -11.82 -15.53
N SER A 40 -3.91 -11.26 -15.56
CA SER A 40 -3.33 -10.69 -16.77
C SER A 40 -1.90 -11.18 -16.93
N ASN A 41 -1.49 -11.38 -18.18
CA ASN A 41 -0.24 -12.08 -18.45
C ASN A 41 0.98 -11.21 -18.19
N ALA A 42 0.96 -9.92 -18.54
CA ALA A 42 2.15 -9.07 -18.46
C ALA A 42 1.84 -7.67 -17.89
N VAL A 43 2.40 -7.39 -16.72
CA VAL A 43 2.37 -6.07 -16.09
C VAL A 43 3.80 -5.69 -15.70
N VAL A 44 4.14 -4.41 -15.84
CA VAL A 44 5.41 -3.85 -15.35
C VAL A 44 5.13 -3.04 -14.10
N VAL A 45 5.95 -3.22 -13.07
CA VAL A 45 5.80 -2.51 -11.79
C VAL A 45 7.09 -1.81 -11.38
N GLY A 46 6.97 -0.56 -10.93
CA GLY A 46 8.05 0.19 -10.31
C GLY A 46 7.60 0.87 -9.03
N VAL A 47 8.53 1.05 -8.10
CA VAL A 47 8.32 1.82 -6.89
C VAL A 47 9.18 3.09 -6.96
N LEU A 48 8.54 4.25 -6.87
CA LEU A 48 9.17 5.57 -6.84
C LEU A 48 9.22 6.09 -5.39
N ASP A 49 10.41 6.52 -4.97
CA ASP A 49 10.63 7.12 -3.66
C ASP A 49 10.48 8.65 -3.75
N GLU A 50 9.34 9.17 -3.26
CA GLU A 50 9.05 10.61 -3.18
C GLU A 50 9.08 11.12 -1.73
N ARG A 51 9.72 10.40 -0.81
CA ARG A 51 9.81 10.83 0.59
C ARG A 51 10.60 12.14 0.67
N PRO A 52 10.02 13.23 1.22
CA PRO A 52 10.65 14.56 1.17
C PRO A 52 12.06 14.61 1.77
N TYR A 53 12.28 13.87 2.86
CA TYR A 53 13.57 13.79 3.54
C TYR A 53 14.62 12.95 2.80
N VAL A 54 14.23 12.10 1.85
CA VAL A 54 15.17 11.39 0.96
C VAL A 54 15.51 12.28 -0.22
N LEU A 55 14.51 12.93 -0.81
CA LEU A 55 14.70 13.84 -1.95
C LEU A 55 15.57 15.06 -1.60
N SER A 56 15.44 15.59 -0.37
CA SER A 56 16.28 16.69 0.12
C SER A 56 17.70 16.27 0.52
N GLY A 57 17.99 14.96 0.54
CA GLY A 57 19.27 14.42 1.01
C GLY A 57 19.43 14.39 2.54
N GLN A 58 18.42 14.78 3.31
CA GLN A 58 18.46 14.74 4.78
C GLN A 58 18.63 13.32 5.33
N LYS A 59 17.98 12.34 4.70
CA LYS A 59 18.14 10.91 4.98
C LYS A 59 18.59 10.19 3.70
N LYS A 60 19.36 9.12 3.87
CA LYS A 60 19.80 8.28 2.73
C LYS A 60 18.62 7.48 2.19
N ALA A 61 18.58 7.17 0.89
CA ALA A 61 17.50 6.39 0.27
C ALA A 61 17.28 4.98 0.87
N LYS A 62 18.30 4.42 1.53
CA LYS A 62 18.24 3.17 2.29
C LYS A 62 17.57 3.28 3.67
N TYR A 63 17.17 4.48 4.10
CA TYR A 63 16.51 4.73 5.38
C TYR A 63 15.11 4.10 5.38
N ILE A 64 14.77 3.42 6.48
CA ILE A 64 13.47 2.73 6.66
C ILE A 64 12.74 3.14 7.95
N GLY A 65 13.38 3.96 8.79
CA GLY A 65 12.83 4.34 10.08
C GLY A 65 13.90 4.58 11.13
N GLU A 66 13.46 4.57 12.37
CA GLU A 66 14.29 4.79 13.57
C GLU A 66 14.01 3.69 14.60
N PHE A 67 14.99 3.41 15.44
CA PHE A 67 14.79 2.60 16.63
C PHE A 67 15.48 3.23 17.84
N GLU A 68 14.88 3.02 19.01
CA GLU A 68 15.39 3.48 20.29
C GLU A 68 15.79 2.27 21.13
N LEU A 69 16.99 2.33 21.70
CA LEU A 69 17.44 1.40 22.72
C LEU A 69 17.15 1.99 24.09
N SER A 70 17.02 1.15 25.11
CA SER A 70 16.67 1.56 26.48
C SER A 70 17.57 2.64 27.08
N MET A 71 18.77 2.85 26.53
CA MET A 71 19.71 3.91 26.90
C MET A 71 20.26 4.57 25.61
N GLY A 72 19.69 5.71 25.19
CA GLY A 72 20.17 6.48 24.03
C GLY A 72 19.08 7.28 23.31
N GLY A 73 19.47 8.11 22.34
CA GLY A 73 18.56 8.75 21.40
C GLY A 73 18.18 7.83 20.22
N PRO A 74 17.30 8.28 19.30
CA PRO A 74 16.88 7.48 18.16
C PRO A 74 18.03 7.23 17.18
N TYR A 75 18.15 5.99 16.72
CA TYR A 75 19.12 5.58 15.70
C TYR A 75 18.40 5.30 14.39
N ASP A 76 18.99 5.76 13.29
CA ASP A 76 18.47 5.47 11.95
C ASP A 76 18.56 3.97 11.64
N ALA A 77 17.44 3.40 11.23
CA ALA A 77 17.33 2.08 10.65
C ALA A 77 17.51 2.16 9.13
N PHE A 78 18.25 1.19 8.58
CA PHE A 78 18.49 1.07 7.15
C PHE A 78 18.06 -0.30 6.63
N THR A 79 17.85 -0.40 5.32
CA THR A 79 17.67 -1.68 4.62
C THR A 79 18.84 -2.62 4.88
N ASP A 80 18.54 -3.91 4.99
CA ASP A 80 19.55 -4.95 5.27
C ASP A 80 20.53 -5.10 4.09
N SER A 81 20.03 -5.03 2.85
CA SER A 81 20.85 -5.05 1.63
C SER A 81 21.69 -3.80 1.41
N LYS A 82 21.45 -2.73 2.20
CA LYS A 82 22.02 -1.39 2.01
C LYS A 82 21.60 -0.70 0.70
N GLN A 83 20.67 -1.28 -0.06
CA GLN A 83 20.08 -0.68 -1.27
C GLN A 83 18.97 0.32 -0.93
N PRO A 84 18.56 1.19 -1.87
CA PRO A 84 17.38 2.04 -1.69
C PRO A 84 16.15 1.23 -1.27
N MET A 85 15.36 1.77 -0.35
CA MET A 85 14.17 1.08 0.17
C MET A 85 13.14 0.78 -0.93
N ALA A 86 12.98 1.68 -1.90
CA ALA A 86 12.12 1.44 -3.06
C ALA A 86 12.55 0.22 -3.89
N HIS A 87 13.85 -0.11 -3.94
CA HIS A 87 14.35 -1.30 -4.64
C HIS A 87 14.01 -2.56 -3.87
N GLU A 88 14.13 -2.56 -2.54
CA GLU A 88 13.67 -3.67 -1.70
C GLU A 88 12.19 -3.97 -1.93
N PHE A 89 11.35 -2.94 -2.00
CA PHE A 89 9.92 -3.14 -2.22
C PHE A 89 9.65 -3.67 -3.62
N THR A 90 10.26 -3.05 -4.64
CA THR A 90 10.20 -3.50 -6.04
C THR A 90 10.58 -4.96 -6.19
N ASN A 91 11.66 -5.40 -5.54
CA ASN A 91 12.16 -6.77 -5.63
C ASN A 91 11.26 -7.80 -4.92
N LYS A 92 10.40 -7.38 -3.98
CA LYS A 92 9.45 -8.26 -3.30
C LYS A 92 8.13 -8.42 -4.05
N LEU A 93 7.77 -7.48 -4.92
CA LEU A 93 6.50 -7.50 -5.66
C LEU A 93 6.30 -8.74 -6.56
N PRO A 94 7.32 -9.27 -7.28
CA PRO A 94 7.15 -10.47 -8.09
C PRO A 94 6.69 -11.67 -7.26
N LEU A 95 7.26 -11.86 -6.07
CA LEU A 95 6.86 -12.92 -5.16
C LEU A 95 5.40 -12.73 -4.70
N LEU A 96 5.05 -11.50 -4.30
CA LEU A 96 3.72 -11.16 -3.79
C LEU A 96 2.62 -11.26 -4.86
N LEU A 97 2.92 -10.98 -6.12
CA LEU A 97 1.94 -10.87 -7.21
C LEU A 97 1.94 -12.07 -8.17
N SER A 98 2.93 -12.96 -8.07
CA SER A 98 3.15 -14.10 -8.98
C SER A 98 1.90 -14.96 -9.23
N THR A 99 1.03 -15.13 -8.23
CA THR A 99 -0.19 -15.93 -8.33
C THR A 99 -1.19 -15.37 -9.35
N LYS A 100 -1.27 -14.04 -9.50
CA LYS A 100 -2.19 -13.38 -10.45
C LYS A 100 -1.51 -12.85 -11.71
N PHE A 101 -0.22 -12.54 -11.61
CA PHE A 101 0.56 -11.89 -12.67
C PHE A 101 1.86 -12.67 -12.88
N PRO A 102 1.81 -13.84 -13.57
CA PRO A 102 2.95 -14.74 -13.67
C PRO A 102 4.12 -14.17 -14.49
N GLN A 103 3.89 -13.22 -15.40
CA GLN A 103 4.95 -12.53 -16.15
C GLN A 103 5.13 -11.07 -15.70
N ILE A 104 4.94 -10.81 -14.40
CA ILE A 104 5.28 -9.52 -13.80
C ILE A 104 6.76 -9.21 -14.04
N LYS A 105 7.03 -8.02 -14.58
CA LYS A 105 8.37 -7.46 -14.70
C LYS A 105 8.51 -6.29 -13.72
N THR A 106 9.70 -6.10 -13.18
CA THR A 106 9.98 -5.02 -12.24
C THR A 106 11.12 -4.15 -12.71
N VAL A 107 11.04 -2.86 -12.43
CA VAL A 107 12.09 -1.87 -12.75
C VAL A 107 12.46 -1.13 -11.48
N ASN A 108 13.74 -1.13 -11.17
CA ASN A 108 14.29 -0.36 -10.05
C ASN A 108 14.53 1.08 -10.51
N LEU A 109 13.62 1.96 -10.13
CA LEU A 109 13.67 3.38 -10.47
C LEU A 109 14.78 4.09 -9.66
N ALA A 110 15.43 5.06 -10.28
CA ALA A 110 16.40 5.92 -9.60
C ALA A 110 15.72 6.90 -8.63
N VAL A 111 16.43 7.25 -7.56
CA VAL A 111 15.95 8.22 -6.56
C VAL A 111 15.98 9.62 -7.17
N GLY A 112 14.92 10.41 -6.97
CA GLY A 112 14.81 11.77 -7.50
C GLY A 112 14.33 11.86 -8.95
N LEU A 113 13.93 10.75 -9.57
CA LEU A 113 13.21 10.78 -10.84
C LEU A 113 11.87 11.51 -10.68
N SER A 114 11.48 12.26 -11.72
CA SER A 114 10.12 12.76 -11.80
C SER A 114 9.15 11.61 -12.08
N LYS A 115 7.90 11.77 -11.65
CA LYS A 115 6.84 10.80 -11.97
C LYS A 115 6.71 10.52 -13.48
N GLY A 116 6.87 11.55 -14.33
CA GLY A 116 6.80 11.40 -15.79
C GLY A 116 7.93 10.51 -16.31
N ASP A 117 9.16 10.78 -15.87
CA ASP A 117 10.34 10.00 -16.28
C ASP A 117 10.28 8.55 -15.77
N ALA A 118 9.73 8.35 -14.57
CA ALA A 118 9.51 7.02 -14.01
C ALA A 118 8.54 6.19 -14.87
N ILE A 119 7.44 6.79 -15.32
CA ILE A 119 6.48 6.12 -16.22
C ILE A 119 7.17 5.78 -17.55
N ASP A 120 7.99 6.68 -18.07
CA ASP A 120 8.72 6.48 -19.32
C ASP A 120 9.72 5.34 -19.21
N GLU A 121 10.40 5.21 -18.07
CA GLU A 121 11.30 4.09 -17.80
C GLU A 121 10.56 2.75 -17.74
N LEU A 122 9.40 2.72 -17.11
CA LEU A 122 8.55 1.52 -17.04
C LEU A 122 8.01 1.10 -18.42
N LEU A 123 7.64 2.06 -19.26
CA LEU A 123 7.11 1.81 -20.60
C LEU A 123 8.16 1.27 -21.58
N LYS A 124 9.47 1.50 -21.35
CA LYS A 124 10.55 0.94 -22.19
C LYS A 124 10.52 -0.59 -22.28
N LEU A 125 9.92 -1.27 -21.31
CA LEU A 125 9.76 -2.73 -21.30
C LEU A 125 8.68 -3.26 -22.25
N GLY A 126 7.96 -2.36 -22.96
CA GLY A 126 7.06 -2.71 -24.07
C GLY A 126 5.74 -3.35 -23.65
N THR A 127 5.33 -3.23 -22.39
CA THR A 127 4.06 -3.79 -21.90
C THR A 127 2.91 -2.80 -21.98
N ASN A 128 1.72 -3.31 -22.25
CA ASN A 128 0.50 -2.49 -22.38
C ASN A 128 0.01 -1.89 -21.05
N LYS A 129 0.44 -2.44 -19.91
CA LYS A 129 0.01 -2.05 -18.57
C LYS A 129 1.20 -1.85 -17.65
N VAL A 130 1.24 -0.67 -17.05
CA VAL A 130 2.28 -0.25 -16.13
C VAL A 130 1.65 0.10 -14.79
N ILE A 131 2.31 -0.26 -13.70
CA ILE A 131 1.97 0.11 -12.33
C ILE A 131 3.12 0.94 -11.78
N LEU A 132 2.79 2.13 -11.29
CA LEU A 132 3.70 2.96 -10.52
C LEU A 132 3.20 3.00 -9.07
N ILE A 133 4.06 2.65 -8.13
CA ILE A 133 3.80 2.82 -6.70
C ILE A 133 4.66 3.97 -6.20
N THR A 134 4.04 5.04 -5.73
CA THR A 134 4.73 6.23 -5.22
C THR A 134 4.69 6.25 -3.70
N LEU A 135 5.85 6.33 -3.07
CA LEU A 135 6.00 6.41 -1.62
C LEU A 135 6.25 7.85 -1.20
N LYS A 136 5.26 8.48 -0.56
CA LYS A 136 5.39 9.83 0.00
C LYS A 136 5.80 9.82 1.47
N GLU A 137 5.37 8.79 2.19
CA GLU A 137 5.84 8.50 3.54
C GLU A 137 5.97 6.99 3.71
N TRP A 138 7.08 6.57 4.32
CA TRP A 138 7.25 5.21 4.80
C TRP A 138 8.37 5.23 5.83
N LYS A 139 7.97 5.33 7.11
CA LYS A 139 8.88 5.43 8.24
C LYS A 139 8.38 4.56 9.38
N SER A 140 9.25 3.69 9.86
CA SER A 140 9.02 3.00 11.13
C SER A 140 9.67 3.75 12.30
N HIS A 141 9.09 3.67 13.48
CA HIS A 141 9.74 4.06 14.72
C HIS A 141 9.56 2.94 15.74
N THR A 142 10.65 2.41 16.25
CA THR A 142 10.61 1.25 17.15
C THR A 142 11.28 1.55 18.47
N ALA A 143 10.47 1.75 19.51
CA ALA A 143 10.92 1.91 20.88
C ALA A 143 10.29 0.80 21.74
N ILE A 144 9.46 1.14 22.73
CA ILE A 144 8.63 0.18 23.47
C ILE A 144 7.61 -0.50 22.55
N ASP A 145 7.07 0.26 21.59
CA ASP A 145 6.19 -0.22 20.53
C ASP A 145 6.80 0.06 19.16
N THR A 146 6.37 -0.70 18.15
CA THR A 146 6.75 -0.48 16.75
C THR A 146 5.63 0.27 16.05
N SER A 147 5.88 1.49 15.60
CA SER A 147 4.93 2.27 14.82
C SER A 147 5.37 2.39 13.35
N LEU A 148 4.41 2.47 12.44
CA LEU A 148 4.62 2.67 11.00
C LEU A 148 3.75 3.83 10.52
N TRP A 149 4.39 4.90 10.04
CA TRP A 149 3.74 5.94 9.25
C TRP A 149 3.92 5.61 7.78
N PHE A 150 2.83 5.67 7.03
CA PHE A 150 2.84 5.35 5.60
C PHE A 150 1.93 6.28 4.83
N ASP A 151 2.34 6.58 3.60
CA ASP A 151 1.55 7.22 2.55
C ASP A 151 2.08 6.68 1.22
N ALA A 152 1.34 5.72 0.68
CA ALA A 152 1.67 5.03 -0.55
C ALA A 152 0.52 5.16 -1.55
N GLN A 153 0.87 5.42 -2.80
CA GLN A 153 -0.05 5.63 -3.90
C GLN A 153 0.25 4.61 -4.97
N LEU A 154 -0.78 3.98 -5.54
CA LEU A 154 -0.69 3.06 -6.65
C LEU A 154 -1.45 3.66 -7.82
N GLU A 155 -0.77 3.74 -8.95
CA GLU A 155 -1.31 4.24 -10.19
C GLU A 155 -1.08 3.23 -11.30
N THR A 156 -2.08 3.02 -12.14
CA THR A 156 -1.96 2.13 -13.30
C THR A 156 -2.11 2.93 -14.57
N PHE A 157 -1.29 2.63 -15.57
CA PHE A 157 -1.22 3.35 -16.83
C PHE A 157 -1.29 2.39 -18.02
N ASN A 158 -1.80 2.88 -19.14
CA ASN A 158 -1.69 2.20 -20.42
C ASN A 158 -0.41 2.61 -21.18
N SER A 159 -0.18 1.98 -22.33
CA SER A 159 0.94 2.30 -23.23
C SER A 159 0.96 3.74 -23.76
N LYS A 160 -0.16 4.46 -23.66
CA LYS A 160 -0.30 5.88 -24.05
C LYS A 160 -0.08 6.84 -22.88
N LYS A 161 0.47 6.38 -21.75
CA LYS A 161 0.65 7.14 -20.49
C LYS A 161 -0.66 7.65 -19.88
N GLN A 162 -1.81 7.08 -20.25
CA GLN A 162 -3.10 7.47 -19.68
C GLN A 162 -3.35 6.71 -18.38
N LEU A 163 -3.76 7.43 -17.34
CA LEU A 163 -4.10 6.87 -16.04
C LEU A 163 -5.39 6.03 -16.13
N LEU A 164 -5.33 4.78 -15.70
CA LEU A 164 -6.42 3.80 -15.74
C LEU A 164 -7.07 3.58 -14.37
N ALA A 165 -6.26 3.57 -13.30
CA ALA A 165 -6.73 3.49 -11.91
C ALA A 165 -5.76 4.22 -10.97
N TYR A 166 -6.30 4.66 -9.84
CA TYR A 166 -5.57 5.34 -8.76
C TYR A 166 -6.06 4.80 -7.41
N LYS A 167 -5.14 4.50 -6.51
CA LYS A 167 -5.44 4.16 -5.12
C LYS A 167 -4.39 4.77 -4.20
N ARG A 168 -4.80 5.34 -3.08
CA ARG A 168 -3.90 5.79 -2.01
C ARG A 168 -4.24 5.09 -0.70
N THR A 169 -3.20 4.75 0.05
CA THR A 169 -3.31 4.30 1.42
C THR A 169 -2.37 5.15 2.26
N GLN A 170 -2.90 5.77 3.31
CA GLN A 170 -2.12 6.59 4.23
C GLN A 170 -2.59 6.35 5.66
N GLY A 171 -1.70 6.55 6.61
CA GLY A 171 -2.05 6.45 8.01
C GLY A 171 -0.87 6.12 8.91
N HIS A 172 -1.23 5.65 10.09
CA HIS A 172 -0.32 5.30 11.16
C HIS A 172 -0.82 4.03 11.83
N ASP A 173 0.01 3.00 11.84
CA ASP A 173 -0.25 1.75 12.56
C ASP A 173 0.71 1.61 13.73
N THR A 174 0.22 1.12 14.86
CA THR A 174 1.05 0.79 16.02
C THR A 174 0.96 -0.72 16.30
N PHE A 175 2.12 -1.34 16.46
CA PHE A 175 2.29 -2.76 16.72
C PHE A 175 2.94 -2.94 18.09
N GLY A 176 2.19 -3.50 19.03
CA GLY A 176 2.70 -3.85 20.36
C GLY A 176 3.63 -5.07 20.34
N GLY A 177 4.09 -5.45 21.54
CA GLY A 177 4.87 -6.68 21.75
C GLY A 177 6.40 -6.52 21.64
N ALA A 178 6.89 -5.31 21.40
CA ALA A 178 8.33 -5.02 21.46
C ALA A 178 8.88 -5.13 22.90
N SER A 179 8.05 -4.95 23.92
CA SER A 179 8.40 -5.22 25.33
C SER A 179 8.72 -6.70 25.64
N ILE A 180 8.19 -7.65 24.85
CA ILE A 180 8.40 -9.10 25.05
C ILE A 180 9.54 -9.62 24.18
N ALA A 181 9.58 -9.25 22.90
CA ALA A 181 10.56 -9.78 21.94
C ALA A 181 11.83 -8.91 21.81
N GLY A 182 11.81 -7.71 22.36
CA GLY A 182 12.78 -6.65 22.10
C GLY A 182 12.42 -5.81 20.86
N PRO A 183 12.80 -4.51 20.81
CA PRO A 183 12.39 -3.59 19.75
C PRO A 183 12.78 -4.08 18.34
N ILE A 184 14.06 -4.43 18.15
CA ILE A 184 14.59 -4.84 16.83
C ILE A 184 13.93 -6.14 16.33
N THR A 185 13.78 -7.13 17.21
CA THR A 185 13.14 -8.42 16.87
C THR A 185 11.68 -8.21 16.48
N ASN A 186 10.96 -7.35 17.20
CA ASN A 186 9.57 -7.07 16.89
C ASN A 186 9.41 -6.36 15.54
N ALA A 187 10.26 -5.36 15.25
CA ALA A 187 10.25 -4.67 13.96
C ALA A 187 10.52 -5.63 12.80
N LYS A 188 11.54 -6.49 12.92
CA LYS A 188 11.88 -7.50 11.90
C LYS A 188 10.74 -8.47 11.61
N ARG A 189 9.89 -8.74 12.61
CA ARG A 189 8.73 -9.60 12.47
C ARG A 189 7.52 -8.87 11.90
N THR A 190 7.20 -7.67 12.42
CA THR A 190 5.93 -6.99 12.17
C THR A 190 5.93 -6.16 10.88
N LEU A 191 7.02 -5.44 10.58
CA LEU A 191 7.08 -4.53 9.44
C LEU A 191 6.94 -5.24 8.08
N PRO A 192 7.51 -6.44 7.84
CA PRO A 192 7.25 -7.19 6.60
C PRO A 192 5.77 -7.56 6.41
N HIS A 193 5.08 -7.94 7.50
CA HIS A 193 3.65 -8.23 7.45
C HIS A 193 2.83 -6.96 7.18
N ALA A 194 3.17 -5.85 7.82
CA ALA A 194 2.55 -4.55 7.55
C ALA A 194 2.73 -4.15 6.07
N PHE A 195 3.94 -4.33 5.51
CA PHE A 195 4.19 -4.13 4.08
C PHE A 195 3.26 -4.97 3.20
N ARG A 196 3.17 -6.28 3.45
CA ARG A 196 2.24 -7.16 2.70
C ARG A 196 0.80 -6.66 2.81
N GLN A 197 0.35 -6.28 4.01
CA GLN A 197 -1.01 -5.79 4.24
C GLN A 197 -1.30 -4.49 3.48
N LYS A 198 -0.36 -3.54 3.44
CA LYS A 198 -0.55 -2.29 2.68
C LYS A 198 -0.54 -2.54 1.18
N MET A 199 0.32 -3.43 0.69
CA MET A 199 0.29 -3.85 -0.72
C MET A 199 -1.02 -4.56 -1.06
N GLN A 200 -1.49 -5.47 -0.19
CA GLN A 200 -2.81 -6.11 -0.34
C GLN A 200 -3.91 -5.05 -0.49
N ALA A 201 -3.95 -4.04 0.38
CA ALA A 201 -4.96 -2.99 0.33
C ALA A 201 -4.91 -2.15 -0.96
N LEU A 202 -3.71 -1.86 -1.48
CA LEU A 202 -3.55 -1.14 -2.74
C LEU A 202 -4.01 -1.96 -3.95
N PHE A 203 -3.57 -3.23 -4.02
CA PHE A 203 -3.86 -4.10 -5.16
C PHE A 203 -5.27 -4.71 -5.13
N SER A 204 -5.90 -4.85 -3.97
CA SER A 204 -7.27 -5.40 -3.87
C SER A 204 -8.36 -4.40 -4.26
N ASP A 205 -8.00 -3.15 -4.56
CA ASP A 205 -8.97 -2.17 -5.00
C ASP A 205 -9.65 -2.63 -6.32
N PRO A 206 -10.99 -2.62 -6.40
CA PRO A 206 -11.69 -3.12 -7.58
C PRO A 206 -11.30 -2.41 -8.87
N LEU A 207 -11.05 -1.10 -8.83
CA LEU A 207 -10.67 -0.33 -10.02
C LEU A 207 -9.24 -0.66 -10.45
N VAL A 208 -8.35 -0.86 -9.49
CA VAL A 208 -6.99 -1.33 -9.76
C VAL A 208 -7.04 -2.70 -10.41
N MET A 209 -7.72 -3.68 -9.82
CA MET A 209 -7.83 -5.02 -10.40
C MET A 209 -8.48 -5.03 -11.77
N ALA A 210 -9.55 -4.26 -11.98
CA ALA A 210 -10.17 -4.11 -13.29
C ALA A 210 -9.19 -3.51 -14.32
N SER A 211 -8.45 -2.47 -13.94
CA SER A 211 -7.45 -1.85 -14.83
C SER A 211 -6.34 -2.83 -15.23
N LEU A 212 -5.94 -3.72 -14.33
CA LEU A 212 -4.87 -4.69 -14.56
C LEU A 212 -5.34 -5.93 -15.31
N THR A 213 -6.60 -6.32 -15.21
CA THR A 213 -7.12 -7.56 -15.82
C THR A 213 -7.82 -7.33 -17.16
N THR A 214 -8.50 -6.20 -17.37
CA THR A 214 -9.24 -5.92 -18.61
C THR A 214 -8.33 -5.42 -19.73
N GLU A 215 -8.29 -6.07 -20.90
CA GLU A 215 -7.42 -5.66 -22.03
C GLU A 215 -7.65 -4.21 -22.49
N LYS A 216 -8.91 -3.75 -22.47
CA LYS A 216 -9.32 -2.39 -22.84
C LYS A 216 -9.83 -1.62 -21.62
N ALA A 217 -9.02 -1.53 -20.57
CA ALA A 217 -9.35 -0.65 -19.45
C ALA A 217 -9.45 0.80 -19.96
N LEU A 218 -10.62 1.43 -19.75
CA LEU A 218 -10.82 2.82 -20.11
C LEU A 218 -10.00 3.74 -19.18
N PRO A 219 -9.37 4.80 -19.71
CA PRO A 219 -8.74 5.83 -18.89
C PRO A 219 -9.73 6.44 -17.89
N ILE A 220 -9.24 6.84 -16.72
CA ILE A 220 -10.06 7.53 -15.70
C ILE A 220 -10.72 8.76 -16.31
N SER A 221 -10.01 9.51 -17.16
CA SER A 221 -10.56 10.69 -17.82
C SER A 221 -11.79 10.36 -18.69
N VAL A 222 -11.85 9.19 -19.31
CA VAL A 222 -13.00 8.76 -20.13
C VAL A 222 -14.12 8.20 -19.26
N ARG A 223 -13.79 7.42 -18.21
CA ARG A 223 -14.79 6.94 -17.24
C ARG A 223 -15.51 8.09 -16.54
N ALA A 224 -14.77 9.14 -16.21
CA ALA A 224 -15.34 10.37 -15.64
C ALA A 224 -16.19 11.16 -16.65
N ILE A 225 -16.05 10.91 -17.96
CA ILE A 225 -16.85 11.53 -19.01
C ILE A 225 -18.06 10.65 -19.39
N ASP A 226 -17.98 9.31 -19.38
CA ASP A 226 -19.14 8.44 -19.67
C ASP A 226 -20.21 8.45 -18.56
N ASP A 227 -19.85 8.90 -17.35
CA ASP A 227 -20.81 9.31 -16.30
C ASP A 227 -21.58 10.60 -16.64
N THR A 228 -21.40 11.15 -17.85
CA THR A 228 -22.21 12.23 -18.43
C THR A 228 -23.32 11.74 -19.38
N THR A 229 -23.67 10.45 -19.37
CA THR A 229 -25.04 10.08 -19.75
C THR A 229 -26.00 10.59 -18.68
N GLY A 230 -26.30 11.89 -18.75
CA GLY A 230 -27.43 12.46 -18.06
C GLY A 230 -28.71 11.74 -18.52
N PRO A 231 -29.71 11.60 -17.62
CA PRO A 231 -31.06 11.27 -18.03
C PRO A 231 -31.53 12.33 -19.04
N ASP A 232 -32.35 11.85 -19.98
CA ASP A 232 -33.13 12.59 -20.95
C ASP A 232 -33.36 14.08 -20.56
N VAL A 233 -32.91 14.97 -21.45
CA VAL A 233 -32.96 16.42 -21.31
C VAL A 233 -34.42 16.86 -21.51
N ASP A 234 -35.23 16.73 -20.47
CA ASP A 234 -36.53 17.42 -20.41
C ASP A 234 -37.02 17.74 -18.98
N SER A 235 -36.15 17.73 -17.97
CA SER A 235 -36.50 18.36 -16.69
C SER A 235 -35.31 19.00 -15.98
N PHE A 236 -35.19 20.32 -16.12
CA PHE A 236 -34.38 21.13 -15.21
C PHE A 236 -35.01 21.09 -13.80
N LYS A 237 -34.46 20.25 -12.93
CA LYS A 237 -34.49 20.44 -11.48
C LYS A 237 -33.08 20.24 -10.91
N PRO A 238 -32.64 21.08 -9.96
CA PRO A 238 -31.28 21.03 -9.44
C PRO A 238 -31.04 19.70 -8.70
N GLN A 239 -30.06 18.92 -9.16
CA GLN A 239 -29.67 17.68 -8.50
C GLN A 239 -28.60 17.96 -7.43
N ALA A 240 -28.89 17.50 -6.21
CA ALA A 240 -27.95 17.48 -5.10
C ALA A 240 -26.76 16.55 -5.41
N CYS A 241 -25.57 16.89 -4.91
CA CYS A 241 -24.39 16.04 -5.02
C CYS A 241 -24.68 14.61 -4.53
N THR A 242 -24.31 13.63 -5.34
CA THR A 242 -24.35 12.21 -4.96
C THR A 242 -23.27 11.90 -3.93
N VAL A 243 -23.51 10.88 -3.09
CA VAL A 243 -22.59 10.44 -2.02
C VAL A 243 -21.21 10.07 -2.57
N GLU A 244 -21.16 9.48 -3.76
CA GLU A 244 -19.91 9.08 -4.41
C GLU A 244 -19.04 10.27 -4.80
N LEU A 245 -19.64 11.36 -5.27
CA LEU A 245 -18.94 12.57 -5.66
C LEU A 245 -18.36 13.32 -4.44
N ILE A 246 -19.11 13.32 -3.33
CA ILE A 246 -18.63 13.85 -2.04
C ILE A 246 -17.46 13.01 -1.53
N LEU A 247 -17.55 11.68 -1.60
CA LEU A 247 -16.47 10.79 -1.20
C LEU A 247 -15.23 10.97 -2.07
N TYR A 248 -15.40 11.18 -3.38
CA TYR A 248 -14.30 11.47 -4.30
C TYR A 248 -13.53 12.74 -3.88
N TRP A 249 -14.23 13.86 -3.65
CA TRP A 249 -13.57 15.11 -3.26
C TRP A 249 -12.99 15.08 -1.84
N LYS A 250 -13.66 14.39 -0.91
CA LYS A 250 -13.14 14.20 0.45
C LYS A 250 -11.85 13.36 0.44
N ASN A 251 -11.80 12.32 -0.38
CA ASN A 251 -10.60 11.51 -0.58
C ASN A 251 -9.49 12.26 -1.33
N ALA A 252 -9.84 13.28 -2.12
CA ALA A 252 -8.90 14.21 -2.75
C ALA A 252 -8.38 15.31 -1.80
N GLY A 253 -8.85 15.35 -0.53
CA GLY A 253 -8.41 16.32 0.47
C GLY A 253 -9.07 17.70 0.34
N MET A 254 -10.20 17.80 -0.37
CA MET A 254 -10.95 19.05 -0.47
C MET A 254 -11.66 19.37 0.85
N PRO A 255 -11.64 20.63 1.33
CA PRO A 255 -12.32 21.03 2.56
C PRO A 255 -13.84 20.88 2.45
N ASP A 256 -14.49 20.45 3.55
CA ASP A 256 -15.94 20.20 3.58
C ASP A 256 -16.78 21.45 3.19
N GLN A 257 -16.32 22.67 3.53
CA GLN A 257 -16.98 23.92 3.12
C GLN A 257 -16.93 24.16 1.60
N GLU A 258 -15.84 23.77 0.96
CA GLU A 258 -15.69 23.89 -0.50
C GLU A 258 -16.57 22.86 -1.21
N ILE A 259 -16.62 21.63 -0.69
CA ILE A 259 -17.54 20.57 -1.16
C ILE A 259 -19.00 21.05 -1.06
N LEU A 260 -19.41 21.58 0.10
CA LEU A 260 -20.78 22.06 0.31
C LEU A 260 -21.14 23.25 -0.57
N SER A 261 -20.20 24.15 -0.87
CA SER A 261 -20.41 25.28 -1.79
C SER A 261 -20.62 24.82 -3.24
N LYS A 262 -19.90 23.77 -3.67
CA LYS A 262 -20.05 23.15 -4.99
C LYS A 262 -21.34 22.35 -5.10
N CYS A 263 -21.83 21.82 -3.98
CA CYS A 263 -23.08 21.05 -3.92
C CYS A 263 -24.35 21.89 -3.77
N ASN A 264 -24.25 23.17 -3.38
CA ASN A 264 -25.40 24.04 -3.10
C ASN A 264 -25.44 25.31 -3.99
N ALA A 265 -25.17 25.19 -5.28
CA ALA A 265 -25.63 26.20 -6.23
C ALA A 265 -27.06 25.82 -6.69
N VAL A 266 -28.19 26.38 -6.27
CA VAL A 266 -28.55 27.56 -5.46
C VAL A 266 -29.97 27.29 -4.92
N LYS A 267 -30.28 27.66 -3.67
CA LYS A 267 -31.34 28.63 -3.33
C LYS A 267 -31.47 28.79 -1.82
N GLN A 268 -31.14 29.98 -1.35
CA GLN A 268 -31.92 30.63 -0.31
C GLN A 268 -32.30 32.04 -0.82
N PRO A 269 -33.49 32.53 -0.43
CA PRO A 269 -34.31 33.50 -1.16
C PRO A 269 -33.67 34.86 -1.42
#